data_AF-A0A8T6YCQ2-F1
#
_entry.id   AF-A0A8T6YCQ2-F1
#
_cell.length_a   1.000
_cell.length_b   1.000
_cell.length_c   1.000
_cell.angle_alpha   90.00
_cell.angle_beta   90.00
_cell.angle_gamma   90.00
#
_symmetry.space_group_name_H-M   'P 1'
#
loop_
_entity.id
_entity.type
_entity.pdbx_description
1 polymer ?
#
loop_
_entity_poly.entity_id
_entity_poly.type
_entity_poly.pdbx_seq_one_letter_code
_entity_poly.pdbx_strand_id
1 'polypeptide(L)'
;MPDSTRLQKIIIIILSVLLVGSSLFIYYNLEEIKAREKTIISLSDSLENQKAEISRLEKSITGLQQNLSMKDELLRNETRTRQKLEKDIINLTTVARSQYYVMAVDDNDKGHVIPLEVIIKSGKGNLYPNIANVRIDETLQSSVQTATLVARQITLTSLADKDVQINIESPDESQGVIISGGSAGGAITLATIAALQGKTVRKDVLITGTIREDHSIGRIGAAREKALAAKDAGAVLFLVPPGQKSEIGDAGIEVREVATIEDAMVYALSS
;
A
#
# COMPACT_ATOMS: atom_id res chain seq x y z
N MET A 1 16.34 -101.31 -52.46
CA MET A 1 15.64 -100.03 -52.71
C MET A 1 14.96 -99.60 -51.42
N PRO A 2 15.19 -98.39 -50.91
CA PRO A 2 14.76 -98.00 -49.58
C PRO A 2 13.24 -97.73 -49.53
N ASP A 3 12.66 -98.01 -48.38
CA ASP A 3 11.24 -98.03 -48.04
C ASP A 3 10.58 -96.62 -48.13
N SER A 4 10.24 -96.18 -49.34
CA SER A 4 9.65 -94.86 -49.66
C SER A 4 8.32 -94.61 -48.93
N THR A 5 7.58 -95.67 -48.65
CA THR A 5 6.34 -95.69 -47.86
C THR A 5 6.56 -95.28 -46.40
N ARG A 6 7.69 -95.63 -45.78
CA ARG A 6 8.02 -95.19 -44.41
C ARG A 6 8.37 -93.71 -44.37
N LEU A 7 9.13 -93.22 -45.36
CA LEU A 7 9.53 -91.81 -45.43
C LEU A 7 8.32 -90.88 -45.60
N GLN A 8 7.37 -91.24 -46.47
CA GLN A 8 6.12 -90.50 -46.65
C GLN A 8 5.26 -90.47 -45.37
N LYS A 9 5.16 -91.59 -44.63
CA LYS A 9 4.46 -91.63 -43.34
C LYS A 9 5.12 -90.71 -42.30
N ILE A 10 6.45 -90.68 -42.23
CA ILE A 10 7.19 -89.79 -41.31
C ILE A 10 6.94 -88.31 -41.66
N ILE A 11 6.98 -87.95 -42.95
CA ILE A 11 6.69 -86.58 -43.41
C ILE A 11 5.26 -86.16 -43.05
N ILE A 12 4.27 -87.03 -43.26
CA ILE A 12 2.87 -86.76 -42.89
C ILE A 12 2.71 -86.56 -41.37
N ILE A 13 3.41 -87.35 -40.56
CA ILE A 13 3.42 -87.20 -39.09
C ILE A 13 4.04 -85.86 -38.69
N ILE A 14 5.18 -85.49 -39.28
CA ILE A 14 5.83 -84.19 -39.01
C ILE A 14 4.91 -83.04 -39.42
N LEU A 15 4.31 -83.11 -40.61
CA LEU A 15 3.41 -82.06 -41.12
C LEU A 15 2.16 -81.92 -40.23
N SER A 16 1.60 -83.03 -39.75
CA SER A 16 0.43 -83.02 -38.88
C SER A 16 0.76 -82.49 -37.47
N VAL A 17 1.91 -82.85 -36.90
CA VAL A 17 2.38 -82.26 -35.63
C VAL A 17 2.62 -80.76 -35.77
N LEU A 18 3.19 -80.32 -36.90
CA LEU A 18 3.46 -78.91 -37.17
C LEU A 18 2.16 -78.11 -37.42
N LEU A 19 1.17 -78.73 -38.07
CA LEU A 19 -0.18 -78.17 -38.25
C LEU A 19 -0.91 -78.01 -36.91
N VAL A 20 -0.82 -79.02 -36.03
CA VAL A 20 -1.42 -78.97 -34.69
C VAL A 20 -0.72 -77.92 -33.82
N GLY A 21 0.61 -77.87 -33.85
CA GLY A 21 1.40 -76.89 -33.08
C GLY A 21 1.13 -75.45 -33.50
N SER A 22 1.06 -75.17 -34.81
CA SER A 22 0.69 -73.85 -35.32
C SER A 22 -0.75 -73.46 -34.99
N SER A 23 -1.69 -74.41 -35.06
CA SER A 23 -3.08 -74.18 -34.64
C SER A 23 -3.19 -73.85 -33.15
N LEU A 24 -2.42 -74.53 -32.30
CA LEU A 24 -2.33 -74.21 -30.86
C LEU A 24 -1.74 -72.82 -30.63
N PHE A 25 -0.65 -72.48 -31.33
CA PHE A 25 -0.01 -71.17 -31.21
C PHE A 25 -0.95 -70.04 -31.62
N ILE A 26 -1.70 -70.21 -32.72
CA ILE A 26 -2.71 -69.25 -33.16
C ILE A 26 -3.81 -69.12 -32.11
N TYR A 27 -4.28 -70.23 -31.54
CA TYR A 27 -5.31 -70.23 -30.50
C TYR A 27 -4.89 -69.42 -29.25
N TYR A 28 -3.67 -69.65 -28.72
CA TYR A 28 -3.16 -68.92 -27.56
C TYR A 28 -3.03 -67.42 -27.82
N ASN A 29 -2.47 -67.03 -28.97
CA ASN A 29 -2.38 -65.62 -29.35
C ASN A 29 -3.76 -64.98 -29.50
N LEU A 30 -4.76 -65.72 -30.00
CA LEU A 30 -6.13 -65.23 -30.12
C LEU A 30 -6.78 -64.94 -28.76
N GLU A 31 -6.54 -65.78 -27.74
CA GLU A 31 -7.03 -65.52 -26.39
C GLU A 31 -6.35 -64.31 -25.76
N GLU A 32 -5.04 -64.16 -25.94
CA GLU A 32 -4.30 -63.01 -25.40
C GLU A 32 -4.74 -61.69 -26.05
N ILE A 33 -4.95 -61.68 -27.37
CA ILE A 33 -5.47 -60.51 -28.09
C ILE A 33 -6.87 -60.14 -27.58
N LYS A 34 -7.77 -61.12 -27.41
CA LYS A 34 -9.10 -60.90 -26.84
C LYS A 34 -9.05 -60.35 -25.41
N ALA A 35 -8.10 -60.80 -24.59
CA ALA A 35 -7.93 -60.29 -23.23
C ALA A 35 -7.45 -58.83 -23.23
N ARG A 36 -6.48 -58.48 -24.09
CA ARG A 36 -5.99 -57.11 -24.26
C ARG A 36 -7.07 -56.17 -24.80
N GLU A 37 -7.89 -56.64 -25.74
CA GLU A 37 -9.02 -55.88 -26.28
C GLU A 37 -10.02 -55.48 -25.19
N LYS A 38 -10.38 -56.42 -24.28
CA LYS A 38 -11.22 -56.11 -23.12
C LYS A 38 -10.60 -55.04 -22.21
N THR A 39 -9.29 -55.11 -21.95
CA THR A 39 -8.58 -54.12 -21.14
C THR A 39 -8.56 -52.75 -21.82
N ILE A 40 -8.37 -52.70 -23.14
CA ILE A 40 -8.40 -51.45 -23.91
C ILE A 40 -9.79 -50.81 -23.84
N ILE A 41 -10.85 -51.61 -23.98
CA ILE A 41 -12.24 -51.14 -23.86
C ILE A 41 -12.48 -50.55 -22.48
N SER A 42 -12.13 -51.26 -21.40
CA SER A 42 -12.34 -50.74 -20.04
C SER A 42 -11.50 -49.51 -19.72
N LEU A 43 -10.26 -49.41 -20.25
CA LEU A 43 -9.45 -48.20 -20.15
C LEU A 43 -10.08 -47.03 -20.90
N SER A 44 -10.64 -47.28 -22.09
CA SER A 44 -11.32 -46.26 -22.89
C SER A 44 -12.53 -45.69 -22.14
N ASP A 45 -13.35 -46.56 -21.56
CA ASP A 45 -14.50 -46.16 -20.75
C ASP A 45 -14.08 -45.35 -19.52
N SER A 46 -13.01 -45.77 -18.84
CA SER A 46 -12.44 -45.04 -17.70
C SER A 46 -11.95 -43.64 -18.10
N LEU A 47 -11.29 -43.53 -19.26
CA LEU A 47 -10.78 -42.26 -19.79
C LEU A 47 -11.90 -41.30 -20.19
N GLU A 48 -13.01 -41.82 -20.72
CA GLU A 48 -14.21 -41.04 -21.01
C GLU A 48 -14.87 -40.51 -19.72
N ASN A 49 -14.97 -41.35 -18.69
CA ASN A 49 -15.47 -40.95 -17.38
C ASN A 49 -14.59 -39.87 -16.73
N GLN A 50 -13.27 -40.03 -16.78
CA GLN A 50 -12.33 -39.03 -16.26
C GLN A 50 -12.44 -37.69 -17.02
N LYS A 51 -12.59 -37.73 -18.35
CA LYS A 51 -12.84 -36.51 -19.15
C LYS A 51 -14.12 -35.80 -18.73
N ALA A 52 -15.19 -36.56 -18.47
CA ALA A 52 -16.44 -36.00 -17.98
C ALA A 52 -16.29 -35.36 -16.59
N GLU A 53 -15.50 -35.98 -15.70
CA GLU A 53 -15.20 -35.44 -14.38
C GLU A 53 -14.37 -34.15 -14.43
N ILE A 54 -13.31 -34.13 -15.25
CA ILE A 54 -12.50 -32.93 -15.48
C ILE A 54 -13.38 -31.77 -15.98
N SER A 55 -14.27 -32.02 -16.93
CA SER A 55 -15.18 -30.98 -17.44
C SER A 55 -16.14 -30.44 -16.36
N ARG A 56 -16.59 -31.29 -15.43
CA ARG A 56 -17.40 -30.85 -14.27
C ARG A 56 -16.59 -30.01 -13.28
N LEU A 57 -15.34 -30.39 -13.04
CA LEU A 57 -14.43 -29.66 -12.17
C LEU A 57 -14.08 -28.28 -12.75
N GLU A 58 -13.78 -28.20 -14.05
CA GLU A 58 -13.53 -26.93 -14.75
C GLU A 58 -14.71 -25.96 -14.64
N LYS A 59 -15.94 -26.46 -14.80
CA LYS A 59 -17.16 -25.66 -14.58
C LYS A 59 -17.27 -25.17 -13.15
N SER A 60 -16.98 -26.02 -12.17
CA SER A 60 -17.00 -25.66 -10.75
C SER A 60 -15.96 -24.59 -10.42
N ILE A 61 -14.73 -24.73 -10.92
CA ILE A 61 -13.66 -23.74 -10.76
C ILE A 61 -14.09 -22.39 -11.34
N THR A 62 -14.68 -22.40 -12.53
CA THR A 62 -15.16 -21.17 -13.18
C THR A 62 -16.24 -20.48 -12.34
N GLY A 63 -17.21 -21.23 -11.80
CA GLY A 63 -18.23 -20.69 -10.92
C GLY A 63 -17.67 -20.13 -9.60
N LEU A 64 -16.67 -20.80 -9.01
CA LEU A 64 -15.98 -20.33 -7.81
C LEU A 64 -15.19 -19.05 -8.07
N GLN A 65 -14.50 -18.95 -9.21
CA GLN A 65 -13.78 -17.74 -9.61
C GLN A 65 -14.73 -16.54 -9.80
N GLN A 66 -15.92 -16.79 -10.36
CA GLN A 66 -16.95 -15.75 -10.48
C GLN A 66 -17.44 -15.29 -9.10
N ASN A 67 -17.71 -16.22 -8.18
CA ASN A 67 -18.11 -15.89 -6.81
C ASN A 67 -17.05 -15.09 -6.05
N LEU A 68 -15.77 -15.46 -6.21
CA LEU A 68 -14.64 -14.72 -5.63
C LEU A 68 -14.59 -13.29 -6.17
N SER A 69 -14.70 -13.13 -7.50
CA SER A 69 -14.69 -11.81 -8.14
C SER A 69 -15.83 -10.92 -7.65
N MET A 70 -17.03 -11.48 -7.50
CA MET A 70 -18.18 -10.75 -6.94
C MET A 70 -17.96 -10.37 -5.47
N LYS A 71 -17.35 -11.26 -4.68
CA LYS A 71 -17.02 -10.99 -3.27
C LYS A 71 -15.98 -9.88 -3.14
N ASP A 72 -14.99 -9.84 -4.02
CA ASP A 72 -13.99 -8.76 -4.06
C ASP A 72 -14.64 -7.41 -4.40
N GLU A 73 -15.61 -7.39 -5.32
CA GLU A 73 -16.37 -6.19 -5.65
C GLU A 73 -17.22 -5.71 -4.47
N LEU A 74 -17.93 -6.61 -3.79
CA LEU A 74 -18.69 -6.29 -2.58
C LEU A 74 -17.80 -5.68 -1.50
N LEU A 75 -16.63 -6.27 -1.25
CA LEU A 75 -15.67 -5.76 -0.27
C LEU A 75 -15.18 -4.36 -0.63
N ARG A 76 -14.90 -4.08 -1.90
CA ARG A 76 -14.53 -2.74 -2.38
C ARG A 76 -15.65 -1.73 -2.16
N ASN A 77 -16.90 -2.11 -2.42
CA ASN A 77 -18.05 -1.25 -2.22
C ASN A 77 -18.31 -0.97 -0.73
N GLU A 78 -18.20 -1.97 0.14
CA GLU A 78 -18.26 -1.77 1.59
C GLU A 78 -17.15 -0.85 2.08
N THR A 79 -15.93 -1.03 1.57
CA THR A 79 -14.77 -0.18 1.92
C THR A 79 -15.03 1.28 1.54
N ARG A 80 -15.50 1.54 0.30
CA ARG A 80 -15.88 2.89 -0.15
C ARG A 80 -16.99 3.50 0.71
N THR A 81 -17.98 2.68 1.08
CA THR A 81 -19.09 3.11 1.93
C THR A 81 -18.60 3.49 3.32
N ARG A 82 -17.70 2.69 3.91
CA ARG A 82 -17.05 3.01 5.20
C ARG A 82 -16.25 4.30 5.13
N GLN A 83 -15.40 4.47 4.11
CA GLN A 83 -14.61 5.69 3.93
C GLN A 83 -15.50 6.94 3.82
N LYS A 84 -16.61 6.83 3.08
CA LYS A 84 -17.60 7.91 2.98
C LYS A 84 -18.23 8.22 4.34
N LEU A 85 -18.67 7.19 5.06
CA LEU A 85 -19.29 7.36 6.38
C LEU A 85 -18.30 7.96 7.39
N GLU A 86 -17.05 7.53 7.38
CA GLU A 86 -15.98 8.10 8.22
C GLU A 86 -15.80 9.59 7.94
N LYS A 87 -15.78 9.98 6.66
CA LYS A 87 -15.71 11.39 6.25
C LYS A 87 -16.92 12.18 6.72
N ASP A 88 -18.13 11.62 6.63
CA ASP A 88 -19.36 12.26 7.07
C ASP A 88 -19.39 12.42 8.60
N ILE A 89 -18.99 11.39 9.35
CA ILE A 89 -18.83 11.45 10.82
C ILE A 89 -17.82 12.52 11.22
N ILE A 90 -16.68 12.57 10.53
CA ILE A 90 -15.67 13.61 10.75
C ILE A 90 -16.32 14.97 10.55
N ASN A 91 -17.00 15.23 9.43
CA ASN A 91 -17.62 16.54 9.18
C ASN A 91 -18.69 16.92 10.22
N LEU A 92 -19.43 15.95 10.77
CA LEU A 92 -20.45 16.19 11.79
C LEU A 92 -19.89 16.42 13.20
N THR A 93 -18.74 15.80 13.52
CA THR A 93 -18.10 15.87 14.85
C THR A 93 -16.96 16.88 14.93
N THR A 94 -16.55 17.45 13.79
CA THR A 94 -15.48 18.43 13.70
C THR A 94 -15.88 19.70 14.46
N VAL A 95 -15.11 20.01 15.48
CA VAL A 95 -15.20 21.26 16.24
C VAL A 95 -14.35 22.33 15.56
N ALA A 96 -13.19 21.95 15.02
CA ALA A 96 -12.33 22.85 14.26
C ALA A 96 -11.43 22.11 13.28
N ARG A 97 -11.02 22.82 12.23
CA ARG A 97 -10.15 22.29 11.17
C ARG A 97 -9.15 23.36 10.75
N SER A 98 -7.93 22.94 10.46
CA SER A 98 -6.88 23.78 9.87
C SER A 98 -6.18 23.02 8.76
N GLN A 99 -5.78 23.74 7.71
CA GLN A 99 -5.05 23.21 6.58
C GLN A 99 -3.77 24.02 6.39
N TYR A 100 -2.68 23.32 6.13
CA TYR A 100 -1.36 23.90 5.94
C TYR A 100 -0.48 22.93 5.13
N TYR A 101 0.84 23.09 5.21
CA TYR A 101 1.78 22.26 4.48
C TYR A 101 2.99 21.90 5.34
N VAL A 102 3.58 20.73 5.08
CA VAL A 102 4.87 20.29 5.63
C VAL A 102 5.89 20.19 4.52
N MET A 103 7.14 20.52 4.86
CA MET A 103 8.27 20.47 3.93
C MET A 103 8.97 19.12 4.04
N ALA A 104 9.17 18.46 2.91
CA ALA A 104 9.86 17.17 2.82
C ALA A 104 10.97 17.21 1.77
N VAL A 105 11.79 16.18 1.74
CA VAL A 105 12.78 15.95 0.68
C VAL A 105 12.69 14.51 0.21
N ASP A 106 13.01 14.24 -1.05
CA ASP A 106 13.15 12.88 -1.55
C ASP A 106 14.60 12.40 -1.53
N ASP A 107 14.80 11.13 -1.91
CA ASP A 107 16.11 10.49 -1.98
C ASP A 107 17.10 11.19 -2.96
N ASN A 108 16.64 12.14 -3.80
CA ASN A 108 17.48 12.92 -4.73
C ASN A 108 17.71 14.37 -4.25
N ASP A 109 17.49 14.65 -2.96
CA ASP A 109 17.58 15.99 -2.37
C ASP A 109 16.63 17.00 -3.05
N LYS A 110 15.53 16.55 -3.67
CA LYS A 110 14.50 17.46 -4.18
C LYS A 110 13.49 17.73 -3.07
N GLY A 111 13.22 19.01 -2.81
CA GLY A 111 12.20 19.41 -1.84
C GLY A 111 10.78 19.21 -2.36
N HIS A 112 9.86 18.88 -1.45
CA HIS A 112 8.43 18.69 -1.72
C HIS A 112 7.58 19.41 -0.67
N VAL A 113 6.42 19.90 -1.09
CA VAL A 113 5.41 20.53 -0.23
C VAL A 113 4.23 19.58 -0.11
N ILE A 114 3.99 19.06 1.09
CA ILE A 114 2.98 18.02 1.32
C ILE A 114 1.81 18.63 2.11
N PRO A 115 0.56 18.40 1.69
CA PRO A 115 -0.60 18.83 2.43
C PRO A 115 -0.62 18.30 3.87
N LEU A 116 -0.90 19.21 4.80
CA LEU A 116 -1.12 18.92 6.20
C LEU A 116 -2.52 19.38 6.58
N GLU A 117 -3.26 18.51 7.24
CA GLU A 117 -4.58 18.85 7.77
C GLU A 117 -4.67 18.43 9.24
N VAL A 118 -5.15 19.35 10.07
CA VAL A 118 -5.42 19.11 11.48
C VAL A 118 -6.93 19.22 11.71
N ILE A 119 -7.52 18.16 12.25
CA ILE A 119 -8.94 18.09 12.60
C ILE A 119 -9.05 17.88 14.11
N ILE A 120 -9.86 18.71 14.74
CA ILE A 120 -10.21 18.59 16.15
C ILE A 120 -11.67 18.19 16.21
N LYS A 121 -11.95 17.05 16.84
CA LYS A 121 -13.30 16.51 17.01
C LYS A 121 -13.58 16.21 18.47
N SER A 122 -14.85 16.18 18.88
CA SER A 122 -15.21 15.69 20.22
C SER A 122 -14.74 14.25 20.41
N GLY A 123 -14.13 13.96 21.56
CA GLY A 123 -13.43 12.70 21.79
C GLY A 123 -12.98 12.50 23.23
N LYS A 124 -11.91 11.72 23.43
CA LYS A 124 -11.37 11.37 24.75
C LYS A 124 -9.91 11.81 24.93
N GLY A 125 -9.45 12.77 24.13
CA GLY A 125 -8.08 13.27 24.19
C GLY A 125 -7.07 12.41 23.44
N ASN A 126 -7.52 11.64 22.45
CA ASN A 126 -6.64 10.80 21.65
C ASN A 126 -5.96 11.61 20.54
N LEU A 127 -4.73 11.22 20.20
CA LEU A 127 -3.95 11.77 19.10
C LEU A 127 -3.83 10.73 18.00
N TYR A 128 -4.34 11.05 16.81
CA TYR A 128 -4.36 10.15 15.66
C TYR A 128 -3.52 10.73 14.52
N PRO A 129 -2.22 10.37 14.42
CA PRO A 129 -1.44 10.64 13.23
C PRO A 129 -1.87 9.69 12.11
N ASN A 130 -2.34 10.23 10.99
CA ASN A 130 -2.68 9.50 9.78
C ASN A 130 -1.74 9.96 8.66
N ILE A 131 -0.79 9.10 8.32
CA ILE A 131 0.26 9.42 7.36
C ILE A 131 0.22 8.41 6.22
N ALA A 132 0.12 8.90 4.99
CA ALA A 132 -0.02 8.08 3.80
C ALA A 132 0.88 8.57 2.65
N ASN A 133 1.29 7.64 1.79
CA ASN A 133 2.10 7.88 0.57
C ASN A 133 3.44 8.60 0.79
N VAL A 134 4.00 8.50 2.00
CA VAL A 134 5.28 9.12 2.37
C VAL A 134 6.08 8.19 3.28
N ARG A 135 7.41 8.27 3.22
CA ARG A 135 8.30 7.62 4.21
C ARG A 135 8.45 8.55 5.41
N ILE A 136 8.46 7.96 6.60
CA ILE A 136 8.60 8.70 7.87
C ILE A 136 9.81 8.18 8.63
N ASP A 137 10.50 9.08 9.34
CA ASP A 137 11.50 8.68 10.31
C ASP A 137 10.87 8.34 11.68
N GLU A 138 11.69 7.77 12.57
CA GLU A 138 11.31 7.39 13.93
C GLU A 138 10.90 8.58 14.81
N THR A 139 11.23 9.81 14.42
CA THR A 139 11.01 11.01 15.24
C THR A 139 9.63 11.63 15.03
N LEU A 140 8.90 11.25 13.97
CA LEU A 140 7.63 11.87 13.63
C LEU A 140 6.57 11.72 14.72
N GLN A 141 6.50 10.55 15.39
CA GLN A 141 5.54 10.34 16.47
C GLN A 141 5.80 11.28 17.65
N SER A 142 7.06 11.41 18.07
CA SER A 142 7.46 12.33 19.14
C SER A 142 7.26 13.80 18.76
N SER A 143 7.54 14.15 17.50
CA SER A 143 7.30 15.48 16.94
C SER A 143 5.82 15.86 16.97
N VAL A 144 4.93 14.95 16.55
CA VAL A 144 3.47 15.13 16.58
C VAL A 144 2.95 15.31 18.02
N GLN A 145 3.44 14.53 18.97
CA GLN A 145 3.09 14.67 20.39
C GLN A 145 3.56 16.02 20.95
N THR A 146 4.81 16.40 20.69
CA THR A 146 5.40 17.66 21.16
C THR A 146 4.67 18.85 20.55
N ALA A 147 4.39 18.82 19.25
CA ALA A 147 3.62 19.86 18.56
C ALA A 147 2.23 20.05 19.18
N THR A 148 1.53 18.96 19.48
CA THR A 148 0.21 19.00 20.12
C THR A 148 0.28 19.56 21.54
N LEU A 149 1.32 19.17 22.30
CA LEU A 149 1.56 19.67 23.66
C LEU A 149 1.83 21.18 23.67
N VAL A 150 2.73 21.65 22.81
CA VAL A 150 3.07 23.07 22.67
C VAL A 150 1.86 23.88 22.21
N ALA A 151 1.12 23.39 21.20
CA ALA A 151 -0.10 24.04 20.74
C ALA A 151 -1.14 24.20 21.87
N ARG A 152 -1.31 23.16 22.70
CA ARG A 152 -2.18 23.22 23.89
C ARG A 152 -1.69 24.26 24.91
N GLN A 153 -0.39 24.32 25.18
CA GLN A 153 0.18 25.27 26.14
C GLN A 153 -0.03 26.71 25.70
N ILE A 154 0.22 27.01 24.42
CA ILE A 154 0.07 28.36 23.86
C ILE A 154 -1.39 28.80 23.81
N THR A 155 -2.29 27.89 23.43
CA THR A 155 -3.72 28.21 23.27
C THR A 155 -4.51 28.10 24.58
N LEU A 156 -3.88 27.62 25.66
CA LEU A 156 -4.51 27.33 26.95
C LEU A 156 -5.80 26.50 26.81
N THR A 157 -5.88 25.66 25.78
CA THR A 157 -7.09 24.91 25.41
C THR A 157 -7.00 23.47 25.86
N SER A 158 -7.91 23.01 26.72
CA SER A 158 -7.98 21.60 27.07
C SER A 158 -8.32 20.73 25.86
N LEU A 159 -7.63 19.59 25.75
CA LEU A 159 -7.88 18.54 24.77
C LEU A 159 -8.47 17.27 25.42
N ALA A 160 -8.78 17.27 26.71
CA ALA A 160 -9.22 16.05 27.41
C ALA A 160 -10.50 15.44 26.82
N ASP A 161 -11.37 16.27 26.25
CA ASP A 161 -12.64 15.93 25.61
C ASP A 161 -12.59 16.05 24.07
N LYS A 162 -11.39 16.17 23.50
CA LYS A 162 -11.20 16.40 22.07
C LYS A 162 -10.12 15.49 21.51
N ASP A 163 -10.46 14.74 20.47
CA ASP A 163 -9.46 14.00 19.71
C ASP A 163 -8.83 14.92 18.66
N VAL A 164 -7.51 14.82 18.50
CA VAL A 164 -6.74 15.53 17.48
C VAL A 164 -6.31 14.53 16.43
N GLN A 165 -6.69 14.80 15.18
CA GLN A 165 -6.29 14.01 14.03
C GLN A 165 -5.38 14.85 13.14
N ILE A 166 -4.19 14.33 12.85
CA ILE A 166 -3.19 14.99 12.00
C ILE A 166 -3.04 14.13 10.75
N ASN A 167 -3.50 14.64 9.62
CA ASN A 167 -3.44 14.00 8.33
C ASN A 167 -2.28 14.60 7.52
N ILE A 168 -1.35 13.76 7.09
CA ILE A 168 -0.28 14.14 6.16
C ILE A 168 -0.27 13.11 5.05
N GLU A 169 -0.66 13.54 3.86
CA GLU A 169 -0.82 12.65 2.71
C GLU A 169 -0.24 13.30 1.47
N SER A 170 0.70 12.59 0.83
CA SER A 170 1.20 13.01 -0.48
C SER A 170 0.15 12.67 -1.55
N PRO A 171 -0.23 13.62 -2.43
CA PRO A 171 -1.21 13.39 -3.50
C PRO A 171 -0.69 12.46 -4.60
N ASP A 172 0.62 12.39 -4.78
CA ASP A 172 1.27 11.48 -5.72
C ASP A 172 1.81 10.26 -4.96
N GLU A 173 1.89 9.09 -5.62
CA GLU A 173 2.76 7.99 -5.18
C GLU A 173 4.23 8.42 -5.36
N SER A 174 4.64 9.44 -4.61
CA SER A 174 5.96 10.03 -4.64
C SER A 174 6.92 9.06 -3.97
N GLN A 175 7.27 8.02 -4.73
CA GLN A 175 8.26 7.02 -4.38
C GLN A 175 9.54 7.75 -3.94
N GLY A 176 9.91 7.58 -2.67
CA GLY A 176 11.15 8.15 -2.12
C GLY A 176 11.01 9.47 -1.37
N VAL A 177 9.82 10.08 -1.24
CA VAL A 177 9.65 11.28 -0.39
C VAL A 177 9.72 10.89 1.09
N ILE A 178 10.68 11.48 1.80
CA ILE A 178 10.90 11.28 3.23
C ILE A 178 10.51 12.56 3.98
N ILE A 179 9.56 12.42 4.90
CA ILE A 179 9.31 13.42 5.92
C ILE A 179 10.22 13.10 7.10
N SER A 180 11.26 13.92 7.28
CA SER A 180 11.99 13.89 8.55
C SER A 180 11.09 14.49 9.63
N GLY A 181 10.64 13.65 10.55
CA GLY A 181 9.57 13.92 11.50
C GLY A 181 9.85 15.12 12.40
N GLY A 182 11.11 15.30 12.81
CA GLY A 182 11.56 16.50 13.50
C GLY A 182 11.21 17.75 12.70
N SER A 183 11.60 17.83 11.43
CA SER A 183 11.47 19.04 10.62
C SER A 183 10.03 19.51 10.32
N ALA A 184 9.03 18.63 10.49
CA ALA A 184 7.62 18.96 10.35
C ALA A 184 7.00 19.59 11.62
N GLY A 185 7.69 19.54 12.76
CA GLY A 185 7.16 19.92 14.07
C GLY A 185 6.60 21.35 14.12
N GLY A 186 7.34 22.33 13.58
CA GLY A 186 6.88 23.72 13.54
C GLY A 186 5.59 23.90 12.73
N ALA A 187 5.49 23.24 11.57
CA ALA A 187 4.30 23.30 10.72
C ALA A 187 3.08 22.63 11.36
N ILE A 188 3.27 21.46 11.98
CA ILE A 188 2.22 20.74 12.71
C ILE A 188 1.73 21.59 13.90
N THR A 189 2.65 22.23 14.62
CA THR A 189 2.32 23.10 15.75
C THR A 189 1.48 24.29 15.31
N LEU A 190 1.88 25.01 14.26
CA LEU A 190 1.12 26.14 13.71
C LEU A 190 -0.28 25.74 13.25
N ALA A 191 -0.39 24.64 12.51
CA ALA A 191 -1.68 24.14 12.05
C ALA A 191 -2.59 23.75 13.22
N THR A 192 -2.02 23.15 14.26
CA THR A 192 -2.77 22.76 15.48
C THR A 192 -3.22 23.98 16.28
N ILE A 193 -2.36 24.99 16.45
CA ILE A 193 -2.72 26.27 17.08
C ILE A 193 -3.85 26.95 16.30
N ALA A 194 -3.73 26.99 14.97
CA ALA A 194 -4.76 27.57 14.10
C ALA A 194 -6.11 26.88 14.27
N ALA A 195 -6.12 25.54 14.28
CA ALA A 195 -7.34 24.77 14.52
C ALA A 195 -7.93 25.07 15.92
N LEU A 196 -7.10 25.11 16.97
CA LEU A 196 -7.57 25.39 18.33
C LEU A 196 -8.11 26.81 18.53
N GLN A 197 -7.54 27.80 17.84
CA GLN A 197 -7.95 29.20 17.92
C GLN A 197 -9.03 29.58 16.90
N GLY A 198 -9.41 28.67 15.99
CA GLY A 198 -10.32 29.00 14.87
C GLY A 198 -9.71 29.99 13.87
N LYS A 199 -8.37 30.01 13.75
CA LYS A 199 -7.62 30.87 12.83
C LYS A 199 -7.24 30.12 11.56
N THR A 200 -6.86 30.87 10.52
CA THR A 200 -6.34 30.30 9.27
C THR A 200 -4.85 30.51 9.18
N VAL A 201 -4.12 29.46 8.79
CA VAL A 201 -2.69 29.57 8.44
C VAL A 201 -2.58 30.11 7.01
N ARG A 202 -1.77 31.15 6.85
CA ARG A 202 -1.45 31.75 5.55
C ARG A 202 -0.78 30.73 4.64
N LYS A 203 -1.32 30.57 3.43
CA LYS A 203 -0.80 29.61 2.43
C LYS A 203 0.46 30.09 1.73
N ASP A 204 0.71 31.39 1.74
CA ASP A 204 1.87 32.03 1.12
C ASP A 204 3.09 32.13 2.07
N VAL A 205 2.93 31.70 3.33
CA VAL A 205 4.01 31.61 4.31
C VAL A 205 4.22 30.15 4.63
N LEU A 206 5.42 29.62 4.39
CA LEU A 206 5.76 28.23 4.70
C LEU A 206 6.84 28.18 5.78
N ILE A 207 6.91 27.08 6.52
CA ILE A 207 7.83 26.90 7.65
C ILE A 207 8.44 25.50 7.66
N THR A 208 9.69 25.42 8.09
CA THR A 208 10.34 24.16 8.47
C THR A 208 11.03 24.34 9.82
N GLY A 209 11.12 23.27 10.61
CA GLY A 209 11.77 23.34 11.91
C GLY A 209 11.32 22.26 12.88
N THR A 210 12.23 21.79 13.71
CA THR A 210 11.89 20.88 14.81
C THR A 210 11.27 21.66 15.95
N ILE A 211 10.13 21.22 16.48
CA ILE A 211 9.54 21.87 17.66
C ILE A 211 10.01 21.17 18.94
N ARG A 212 10.31 21.96 19.97
CA ARG A 212 10.64 21.47 21.32
C ARG A 212 9.61 21.92 22.33
N GLU A 213 9.58 21.27 23.49
CA GLU A 213 8.65 21.58 24.58
C GLU A 213 8.81 22.99 25.15
N ASP A 214 9.98 23.62 24.99
CA ASP A 214 10.25 25.02 25.35
C ASP A 214 9.81 26.02 24.27
N HIS A 215 9.04 25.54 23.29
CA HIS A 215 8.51 26.27 22.14
C HIS A 215 9.57 26.69 21.11
N SER A 216 10.85 26.32 21.33
CA SER A 216 11.93 26.67 20.41
C SER A 216 11.85 25.88 19.10
N ILE A 217 12.25 26.55 18.01
CA ILE A 217 12.36 25.97 16.69
C ILE A 217 13.83 25.55 16.46
N GLY A 218 14.04 24.25 16.36
CA GLY A 218 15.31 23.59 16.14
C GLY A 218 15.66 23.41 14.67
N ARG A 219 16.98 23.26 14.45
CA ARG A 219 17.59 23.10 13.14
C ARG A 219 17.06 21.89 12.36
N ILE A 220 17.18 21.97 11.05
CA ILE A 220 16.74 20.94 10.10
C ILE A 220 17.82 20.63 9.06
N GLY A 221 17.73 19.46 8.44
CA GLY A 221 18.49 19.13 7.23
C GLY A 221 17.82 19.64 5.96
N ALA A 222 18.61 19.78 4.91
CA ALA A 222 18.20 20.17 3.56
C ALA A 222 17.39 21.50 3.52
N ALA A 223 17.92 22.53 4.19
CA ALA A 223 17.24 23.83 4.32
C ALA A 223 17.04 24.50 2.96
N ARG A 224 18.04 24.42 2.07
CA ARG A 224 18.03 25.04 0.75
C ARG A 224 17.01 24.36 -0.18
N GLU A 225 16.99 23.04 -0.18
CA GLU A 225 16.11 22.19 -0.98
C GLU A 225 14.64 22.46 -0.62
N LYS A 226 14.37 22.57 0.68
CA LYS A 226 13.04 22.94 1.19
C LYS A 226 12.66 24.37 0.83
N ALA A 227 13.59 25.32 0.92
CA ALA A 227 13.33 26.71 0.51
C ALA A 227 12.99 26.82 -0.99
N LEU A 228 13.68 26.05 -1.84
CA LEU A 228 13.37 25.96 -3.27
C LEU A 228 11.98 25.38 -3.50
N ALA A 229 11.61 24.30 -2.80
CA ALA A 229 10.26 23.74 -2.90
C ALA A 229 9.18 24.72 -2.42
N ALA A 230 9.46 25.50 -1.38
CA ALA A 230 8.54 26.52 -0.90
C ALA A 230 8.31 27.60 -1.96
N LYS A 231 9.37 28.05 -2.62
CA LYS A 231 9.30 28.98 -3.75
C LYS A 231 8.52 28.40 -4.93
N ASP A 232 8.82 27.17 -5.31
CA ASP A 232 8.16 26.51 -6.45
C ASP A 232 6.65 26.31 -6.19
N ALA A 233 6.27 26.15 -4.92
CA ALA A 233 4.88 26.12 -4.47
C ALA A 233 4.23 27.53 -4.38
N GLY A 234 4.96 28.60 -4.72
CA GLY A 234 4.46 29.97 -4.74
C GLY A 234 4.46 30.69 -3.39
N ALA A 235 5.21 30.20 -2.39
CA ALA A 235 5.34 30.90 -1.12
C ALA A 235 6.12 32.21 -1.30
N VAL A 236 5.67 33.26 -0.60
CA VAL A 236 6.35 34.56 -0.57
C VAL A 236 7.38 34.63 0.54
N LEU A 237 7.14 33.90 1.64
CA LEU A 237 7.97 33.90 2.84
C LEU A 237 8.23 32.47 3.32
N PHE A 238 9.49 32.17 3.60
CA PHE A 238 9.92 30.91 4.18
C PHE A 238 10.55 31.13 5.57
N LEU A 239 9.92 30.54 6.58
CA LEU A 239 10.32 30.61 7.97
C LEU A 239 11.25 29.44 8.31
N VAL A 240 12.41 29.75 8.89
CA VAL A 240 13.45 28.77 9.19
C VAL A 240 14.03 28.94 10.59
N PRO A 241 14.69 27.91 11.14
CA PRO A 241 15.34 28.01 12.45
C PRO A 241 16.48 29.04 12.45
N PRO A 242 16.88 29.55 13.62
CA PRO A 242 17.97 30.52 13.73
C PRO A 242 19.29 30.01 13.17
N GLY A 243 20.00 30.86 12.43
CA GLY A 243 21.29 30.56 11.82
C GLY A 243 21.23 29.67 10.57
N GLN A 244 20.05 29.36 10.02
CA GLN A 244 19.92 28.57 8.79
C GLN A 244 19.61 29.42 7.55
N LYS A 245 19.38 30.73 7.68
CA LYS A 245 19.18 31.60 6.52
C LYS A 245 20.41 31.62 5.61
N SER A 246 21.61 31.59 6.18
CA SER A 246 22.86 31.56 5.40
C SER A 246 23.05 30.26 4.62
N GLU A 247 22.52 29.13 5.11
CA GLU A 247 22.59 27.83 4.42
C GLU A 247 21.71 27.80 3.17
N ILE A 248 20.62 28.57 3.17
CA ILE A 248 19.73 28.69 2.02
C ILE A 248 20.38 29.50 0.90
N GLY A 249 21.11 30.57 1.24
CA GLY A 249 21.71 31.48 0.26
C GLY A 249 20.66 32.19 -0.59
N ASP A 250 21.01 32.53 -1.83
CA ASP A 250 20.03 33.08 -2.78
C ASP A 250 19.20 31.93 -3.39
N ALA A 251 17.97 31.80 -2.91
CA ALA A 251 16.97 30.88 -3.44
C ALA A 251 15.87 31.61 -4.22
N GLY A 252 15.86 32.95 -4.20
CA GLY A 252 14.79 33.77 -4.80
C GLY A 252 13.44 33.70 -4.08
N ILE A 253 13.46 33.49 -2.75
CA ILE A 253 12.31 33.59 -1.84
C ILE A 253 12.75 34.38 -0.60
N GLU A 254 11.84 35.12 0.02
CA GLU A 254 12.14 35.80 1.28
C GLU A 254 12.31 34.76 2.39
N VAL A 255 13.46 34.78 3.07
CA VAL A 255 13.75 33.86 4.18
C VAL A 255 13.87 34.64 5.48
N ARG A 256 13.16 34.17 6.51
CA ARG A 256 13.16 34.78 7.84
C ARG A 256 13.41 33.74 8.92
N GLU A 257 14.30 34.08 9.84
CA GLU A 257 14.62 33.23 10.98
C GLU A 257 13.62 33.45 12.11
N VAL A 258 13.13 32.36 12.68
CA VAL A 258 12.20 32.34 13.82
C VAL A 258 12.76 31.45 14.90
N ALA A 259 12.89 31.98 16.13
CA ALA A 259 13.46 31.22 17.23
C ALA A 259 12.41 30.40 17.97
N THR A 260 11.18 30.90 18.01
CA THR A 260 10.05 30.27 18.70
C THR A 260 8.84 30.13 17.78
N ILE A 261 7.91 29.26 18.14
CA ILE A 261 6.66 29.13 17.40
C ILE A 261 5.79 30.40 17.49
N GLU A 262 5.85 31.13 18.61
CA GLU A 262 5.20 32.42 18.78
C GLU A 262 5.71 33.46 17.78
N ASP A 263 7.01 33.49 17.51
CA ASP A 263 7.58 34.36 16.46
C ASP A 263 6.99 34.00 15.09
N ALA A 264 6.87 32.70 14.79
CA ALA A 264 6.32 32.22 13.54
C ALA A 264 4.82 32.56 13.39
N MET A 265 4.06 32.52 14.49
CA MET A 265 2.63 32.85 14.50
C MET A 265 2.35 34.27 13.98
N VAL A 266 3.24 35.23 14.26
CA VAL A 266 3.10 36.62 13.80
C VAL A 266 3.05 36.73 12.28
N TYR A 267 3.78 35.87 11.56
CA TYR A 267 3.82 35.88 10.10
C TYR A 267 2.78 34.96 9.48
N ALA A 268 2.53 33.80 10.10
CA ALA A 268 1.81 32.69 9.51
C ALA A 268 0.32 32.63 9.89
N LEU A 269 -0.10 33.17 11.04
CA LEU A 269 -1.52 33.14 11.43
C LEU A 269 -2.24 34.41 11.00
N SER A 270 -3.36 34.23 10.34
CA SER A 270 -4.31 35.31 10.00
C SER A 270 -5.52 35.28 10.94
N SER A 271 -6.15 36.44 11.09
CA SER A 271 -7.38 36.62 11.90
C SER A 271 -8.58 35.95 11.26
#